data_AF-A0A377TGN3-F1
#
_entry.id   AF-A0A377TGN3-F1
#
_cell.length_a   1.000
_cell.length_b   1.000
_cell.length_c   1.000
_cell.angle_alpha   90.00
_cell.angle_beta   90.00
_cell.angle_gamma   90.00
#
_symmetry.space_group_name_H-M   'P 1'
#
loop_
_entity.id
_entity.type
_entity.pdbx_description
1 polymer ?
#
loop_
_entity_poly.entity_id
_entity_poly.type
_entity_poly.pdbx_seq_one_letter_code
_entity_poly.pdbx_strand_id
1 'polypeptide(L)'
;MNYLNQITGSRYQVSKSSLDNIRARLREGFTIEEQQLTVDYMHAKWGGDLEMAEYLRPSTLFQPLKFPGYLEGANAWKRAGRPARKNGKWDRGGDVSVDTTERDMAYRRFISGVAGTKAPSDLEKQVCAEASKASVRGMRSDYAISTWNRIWKDCAQRQQQGTAV
;
A
#
# COMPACT_ATOMS: atom_id res chain seq x y z
N MET A 1 -18.82 -8.16 20.59
CA MET A 1 -17.78 -7.93 21.61
C MET A 1 -16.69 -8.99 21.58
N ASN A 2 -17.06 -10.27 21.66
CA ASN A 2 -16.13 -11.40 21.62
C ASN A 2 -15.14 -11.32 20.44
N TYR A 3 -15.63 -10.97 19.24
CA TYR A 3 -14.78 -10.82 18.06
C TYR A 3 -13.68 -9.76 18.23
N LEU A 4 -14.01 -8.55 18.69
CA LEU A 4 -13.03 -7.49 18.92
C LEU A 4 -11.95 -7.94 19.90
N ASN A 5 -12.37 -8.49 21.05
CA ASN A 5 -11.46 -9.00 22.07
C ASN A 5 -10.55 -10.12 21.54
N GLN A 6 -11.10 -11.02 20.72
CA GLN A 6 -10.34 -12.10 20.10
C GLN A 6 -9.27 -11.56 19.15
N ILE A 7 -9.60 -10.58 18.32
CA ILE A 7 -8.67 -10.01 17.33
C ILE A 7 -7.60 -9.15 17.99
N THR A 8 -7.97 -8.30 18.96
CA THR A 8 -7.03 -7.34 19.59
C THR A 8 -6.32 -7.90 20.82
N GLY A 9 -6.64 -9.11 21.27
CA GLY A 9 -6.17 -9.66 22.55
C GLY A 9 -6.67 -8.90 23.78
N SER A 10 -7.64 -8.00 23.61
CA SER A 10 -8.17 -7.16 24.69
C SER A 10 -9.23 -7.88 25.52
N ARG A 11 -9.55 -7.32 26.70
CA ARG A 11 -10.59 -7.84 27.61
C ARG A 11 -11.68 -6.81 27.88
N TYR A 12 -12.11 -6.11 26.84
CA TYR A 12 -13.17 -5.11 27.00
C TYR A 12 -14.47 -5.78 27.43
N GLN A 13 -15.07 -5.24 28.48
CA GLN A 13 -16.31 -5.75 29.04
C GLN A 13 -17.51 -5.34 28.21
N VAL A 14 -18.55 -6.17 28.24
CA VAL A 14 -19.84 -5.84 27.64
C VAL A 14 -20.52 -4.80 28.53
N SER A 15 -20.33 -3.51 28.21
CA SER A 15 -21.05 -2.41 28.86
C SER A 15 -22.17 -1.89 27.95
N LYS A 16 -23.16 -1.21 28.56
CA LYS A 16 -24.24 -0.52 27.83
C LYS A 16 -23.66 0.40 26.75
N SER A 17 -22.70 1.26 27.12
CA SER A 17 -22.03 2.18 26.20
C SER A 17 -21.27 1.51 25.06
N SER A 18 -20.58 0.40 25.31
CA SER A 18 -19.83 -0.33 24.28
C SER A 18 -20.76 -1.05 23.30
N LEU A 19 -21.87 -1.58 23.80
CA LEU A 19 -22.88 -2.23 22.97
C LEU A 19 -23.76 -1.25 22.21
N ASP A 20 -24.04 -0.08 22.77
CA ASP A 20 -24.94 0.89 22.15
C ASP A 20 -24.43 1.34 20.78
N ASN A 21 -23.12 1.58 20.64
CA ASN A 21 -22.51 1.93 19.35
C ASN A 21 -22.58 0.77 18.34
N ILE A 22 -22.27 -0.46 18.77
CA ILE A 22 -22.33 -1.66 17.91
C ILE A 22 -23.78 -1.91 17.45
N ARG A 23 -24.74 -1.86 18.38
CA ARG A 23 -26.17 -2.04 18.10
C ARG A 23 -26.75 -0.90 17.26
N ALA A 24 -26.25 0.32 17.44
CA ALA A 24 -26.64 1.45 16.59
C ALA A 24 -26.27 1.18 15.13
N ARG A 25 -25.06 0.66 14.85
CA ARG A 25 -24.65 0.29 13.49
C ARG A 25 -25.55 -0.80 12.88
N LEU A 26 -25.95 -1.79 13.67
CA LEU A 26 -26.92 -2.80 13.21
C LEU A 26 -28.28 -2.18 12.87
N ARG A 27 -28.78 -1.24 13.70
CA ARG A 27 -30.04 -0.54 13.44
C ARG A 27 -29.99 0.38 12.22
N GLU A 28 -28.80 0.85 11.85
CA GLU A 28 -28.56 1.64 10.64
C GLU A 28 -28.44 0.78 9.37
N GLY A 29 -28.48 -0.55 9.49
CA GLY A 29 -28.46 -1.47 8.36
C GLY A 29 -27.09 -2.07 8.03
N PHE A 30 -26.05 -1.75 8.81
CA PHE A 30 -24.73 -2.38 8.62
C PHE A 30 -24.74 -3.82 9.14
N THR A 31 -24.13 -4.74 8.38
CA THR A 31 -24.13 -6.16 8.75
C THR A 31 -23.09 -6.50 9.81
N ILE A 32 -23.21 -7.69 10.40
CA ILE A 32 -22.21 -8.20 11.35
C ILE A 32 -20.86 -8.38 10.65
N GLU A 33 -20.86 -8.84 9.40
CA GLU A 33 -19.67 -9.06 8.59
C GLU A 33 -18.94 -7.75 8.29
N GLU A 34 -19.69 -6.67 8.02
CA GLU A 34 -19.11 -5.33 7.81
C GLU A 34 -18.46 -4.78 9.08
N GLN A 35 -19.09 -5.02 10.24
CA GLN A 35 -18.53 -4.63 11.52
C GLN A 35 -17.27 -5.44 11.87
N GLN A 36 -17.28 -6.75 11.63
CA GLN A 36 -16.11 -7.61 11.79
C GLN A 36 -14.98 -7.21 10.84
N LEU A 37 -15.31 -6.92 9.58
CA LEU A 37 -14.34 -6.47 8.58
C LEU A 37 -13.68 -5.15 8.98
N THR A 38 -14.45 -4.24 9.56
CA THR A 38 -13.93 -2.98 10.11
C THR A 38 -12.94 -3.25 11.24
N VAL A 39 -13.23 -4.18 12.14
CA VAL A 39 -12.31 -4.58 13.21
C VAL A 39 -11.01 -5.16 12.64
N ASP A 40 -11.09 -6.09 11.68
CA ASP A 40 -9.92 -6.69 11.03
C ASP A 40 -9.01 -5.63 10.41
N TYR A 41 -9.62 -4.72 9.63
CA TYR A 41 -8.90 -3.66 8.95
C TYR A 41 -8.22 -2.71 9.93
N MET A 42 -8.93 -2.28 10.97
CA MET A 42 -8.39 -1.35 11.95
C MET A 42 -7.30 -1.99 12.80
N HIS A 43 -7.45 -3.27 13.16
CA HIS A 43 -6.39 -4.04 13.79
C HIS A 43 -5.16 -4.15 12.88
N ALA A 44 -5.33 -4.50 11.60
CA ALA A 44 -4.21 -4.53 10.65
C ALA A 44 -3.54 -3.17 10.46
N LYS A 45 -4.31 -2.09 10.62
CA LYS A 45 -3.83 -0.72 10.47
C LYS A 45 -3.09 -0.22 11.72
N TRP A 46 -3.57 -0.51 12.91
CA TRP A 46 -3.11 0.12 14.16
C TRP A 46 -2.52 -0.86 15.18
N GLY A 47 -2.79 -2.16 15.09
CA GLY A 47 -2.42 -3.13 16.12
C GLY A 47 -0.91 -3.33 16.30
N GLY A 48 -0.10 -3.05 15.27
CA GLY A 48 1.36 -3.10 15.35
C GLY A 48 2.02 -1.81 15.85
N ASP A 49 1.24 -0.76 16.10
CA ASP A 49 1.70 0.55 16.57
C ASP A 49 1.16 0.77 17.98
N LEU A 50 2.06 0.84 18.97
CA LEU A 50 1.68 0.91 20.39
C LEU A 50 0.85 2.14 20.73
N GLU A 51 1.14 3.28 20.10
CA GLU A 51 0.36 4.51 20.32
C GLU A 51 -1.01 4.39 19.67
N MET A 52 -1.08 3.81 18.47
CA MET A 52 -2.34 3.70 17.76
C MET A 52 -3.24 2.55 18.27
N ALA A 53 -2.67 1.53 18.91
CA ALA A 53 -3.41 0.38 19.41
C ALA A 53 -4.43 0.75 20.51
N GLU A 54 -4.21 1.83 21.28
CA GLU A 54 -5.14 2.30 22.32
C GLU A 54 -6.52 2.71 21.76
N TYR A 55 -6.58 3.00 20.46
CA TYR A 55 -7.79 3.39 19.74
C TYR A 55 -8.61 2.18 19.26
N LEU A 56 -8.12 0.94 19.41
CA LEU A 56 -8.81 -0.29 19.01
C LEU A 56 -9.91 -0.71 20.01
N ARG A 57 -10.85 0.22 20.28
CA ARG A 57 -11.95 0.05 21.25
C ARG A 57 -13.31 0.35 20.61
N PRO A 58 -14.42 -0.16 21.17
CA PRO A 58 -15.74 0.00 20.56
C PRO A 58 -16.16 1.45 20.34
N SER A 59 -15.83 2.34 21.30
CA SER A 59 -16.20 3.77 21.23
C SER A 59 -15.52 4.52 20.09
N THR A 60 -14.36 4.06 19.62
CA THR A 60 -13.65 4.64 18.47
C THR A 60 -14.11 3.98 17.18
N LEU A 61 -14.09 2.64 17.14
CA LEU A 61 -14.33 1.89 15.90
C LEU A 61 -15.77 2.01 15.41
N PHE A 62 -16.73 2.03 16.33
CA PHE A 62 -18.16 2.09 16.03
C PHE A 62 -18.76 3.46 16.30
N GLN A 63 -17.96 4.53 16.32
CA GLN A 63 -18.49 5.88 16.41
C GLN A 63 -19.29 6.22 15.13
N PRO A 64 -20.51 6.82 15.23
CA PRO A 64 -21.36 7.08 14.06
C PRO A 64 -20.66 7.84 12.93
N LEU A 65 -19.89 8.87 13.28
CA LEU A 65 -19.23 9.73 12.31
C LEU A 65 -18.01 9.07 11.64
N LYS A 66 -17.41 8.05 12.26
CA LYS A 66 -16.15 7.43 11.78
C LYS A 66 -16.37 6.08 11.12
N PHE A 67 -17.36 5.32 11.59
CA PHE A 67 -17.60 3.95 11.14
C PHE A 67 -17.77 3.84 9.62
N PRO A 68 -18.58 4.66 8.91
CA PRO A 68 -18.72 4.54 7.47
C PRO A 68 -17.40 4.68 6.70
N GLY A 69 -16.54 5.62 7.12
CA GLY A 69 -15.22 5.81 6.50
C GLY A 69 -14.24 4.67 6.82
N TYR A 70 -14.32 4.08 8.01
CA TYR A 70 -13.55 2.87 8.32
C TYR A 70 -14.01 1.68 7.50
N LEU A 71 -15.33 1.50 7.33
CA LEU A 71 -15.90 0.43 6.52
C LEU A 71 -15.53 0.59 5.04
N GLU A 72 -15.56 1.80 4.49
CA GLU A 72 -15.10 2.07 3.12
C GLU A 72 -13.63 1.66 2.93
N GLY A 73 -12.76 2.08 3.86
CA GLY A 73 -11.34 1.68 3.85
C GLY A 73 -11.16 0.17 4.00
N ALA A 74 -11.95 -0.47 4.85
CA ALA A 74 -11.92 -1.91 5.07
C ALA A 74 -12.35 -2.69 3.83
N ASN A 75 -13.35 -2.20 3.10
CA ASN A 75 -13.77 -2.75 1.81
C ASN A 75 -12.68 -2.62 0.75
N ALA A 76 -12.02 -1.47 0.66
CA ALA A 76 -10.89 -1.29 -0.26
C ALA A 76 -9.70 -2.23 0.09
N TRP A 77 -9.38 -2.34 1.38
CA TRP A 77 -8.36 -3.27 1.88
C TRP A 77 -8.71 -4.73 1.60
N LYS A 78 -9.97 -5.13 1.78
CA LYS A 78 -10.47 -6.47 1.42
C LYS A 78 -10.35 -6.74 -0.08
N ARG A 79 -10.78 -5.81 -0.94
CA ARG A 79 -10.63 -5.91 -2.41
C ARG A 79 -9.17 -6.02 -2.85
N ALA A 80 -8.26 -5.40 -2.12
CA ALA A 80 -6.81 -5.47 -2.37
C ALA A 80 -6.15 -6.77 -1.85
N GLY A 81 -6.92 -7.75 -1.38
CA GLY A 81 -6.38 -9.02 -0.87
C GLY A 81 -5.85 -8.95 0.56
N ARG A 82 -6.31 -7.99 1.37
CA ARG A 82 -5.91 -7.80 2.77
C ARG A 82 -4.38 -7.66 2.94
N PRO A 83 -3.74 -6.69 2.24
CA PRO A 83 -2.29 -6.50 2.32
C PRO A 83 -1.83 -6.24 3.75
N ALA A 84 -0.64 -6.73 4.09
CA ALA A 84 0.01 -6.44 5.36
C ALA A 84 0.43 -4.97 5.42
N ARG A 85 0.42 -4.35 6.61
CA ARG A 85 0.96 -2.99 6.78
C ARG A 85 2.43 -3.07 7.21
N LYS A 86 3.35 -2.57 6.39
CA LYS A 86 4.80 -2.51 6.68
C LYS A 86 5.29 -1.07 6.59
N ASN A 87 6.05 -0.61 7.57
CA ASN A 87 6.60 0.77 7.63
C ASN A 87 5.55 1.86 7.34
N GLY A 88 4.35 1.71 7.92
CA GLY A 88 3.24 2.64 7.76
C GLY A 88 2.46 2.54 6.43
N LYS A 89 2.91 1.73 5.46
CA LYS A 89 2.29 1.57 4.13
C LYS A 89 1.68 0.17 3.96
N TRP A 90 0.63 0.07 3.15
CA TRP A 90 0.05 -1.21 2.76
C TRP A 90 0.92 -1.89 1.70
N ASP A 91 1.42 -3.07 2.03
CA ASP A 91 2.18 -3.95 1.15
C ASP A 91 1.20 -4.64 0.18
N ARG A 92 0.80 -3.91 -0.86
CA ARG A 92 -0.05 -4.40 -1.95
C ARG A 92 0.76 -5.40 -2.78
N GLY A 93 0.91 -6.63 -2.26
CA GLY A 93 1.72 -7.73 -2.79
C GLY A 93 1.68 -7.85 -4.31
N GLY A 94 2.57 -7.10 -4.96
CA GLY A 94 2.40 -6.63 -6.34
C GLY A 94 3.41 -5.54 -6.69
N ASP A 95 4.03 -4.91 -5.68
CA ASP A 95 5.43 -4.53 -5.82
C ASP A 95 6.24 -5.83 -5.75
N VAL A 96 6.43 -6.45 -6.92
CA VAL A 96 7.60 -7.29 -7.15
C VAL A 96 8.76 -6.48 -6.58
N SER A 97 9.58 -7.06 -5.70
CA SER A 97 10.89 -6.50 -5.42
C SER A 97 11.67 -6.56 -6.75
N VAL A 98 11.41 -5.60 -7.64
CA VAL A 98 12.22 -5.36 -8.82
C VAL A 98 13.59 -5.09 -8.23
N ASP A 99 14.58 -5.86 -8.63
CA ASP A 99 15.97 -5.56 -8.32
C ASP A 99 16.26 -4.16 -8.90
N THR A 100 16.05 -3.12 -8.08
CA THR A 100 16.19 -1.72 -8.51
C THR A 100 17.64 -1.31 -8.64
N THR A 101 18.57 -2.20 -8.26
CA THR A 101 20.01 -1.99 -8.34
C THR A 101 20.41 -1.66 -9.78
N GLU A 102 19.94 -2.44 -10.75
CA GLU A 102 20.25 -2.20 -12.16
C GLU A 102 19.68 -0.86 -12.63
N ARG A 103 18.42 -0.58 -12.32
CA ARG A 103 17.73 0.67 -12.67
C ARG A 103 18.45 1.90 -12.11
N ASP A 104 18.83 1.85 -10.84
CA ASP A 104 19.40 2.99 -10.12
C ASP A 104 20.86 3.22 -10.56
N MET A 105 21.62 2.15 -10.82
CA MET A 105 22.95 2.23 -11.42
C MET A 105 22.90 2.76 -12.86
N ALA A 106 21.91 2.35 -13.64
CA ALA A 106 21.67 2.85 -15.00
C ALA A 106 21.29 4.35 -14.97
N TYR A 107 20.42 4.77 -14.05
CA TYR A 107 20.07 6.20 -13.90
C TYR A 107 21.30 7.05 -13.58
N ARG A 108 22.15 6.59 -12.65
CA ARG A 108 23.40 7.27 -12.29
C ARG A 108 24.33 7.42 -13.49
N ARG A 109 24.52 6.36 -14.28
CA ARG A 109 25.31 6.39 -15.52
C ARG A 109 24.69 7.34 -16.56
N PHE A 110 23.38 7.26 -16.73
CA PHE A 110 22.64 8.09 -17.66
C PHE A 110 22.74 9.58 -17.33
N ILE A 111 22.64 9.99 -16.06
CA ILE A 111 22.74 11.40 -15.65
C ILE A 111 24.18 11.88 -15.62
N SER A 112 25.12 11.09 -15.10
CA SER A 112 26.54 11.50 -15.00
C SER A 112 27.27 11.49 -16.34
N GLY A 113 26.77 10.77 -17.34
CA GLY A 113 27.43 10.59 -18.63
C GLY A 113 28.69 9.71 -18.57
N VAL A 114 29.00 9.13 -17.41
CA VAL A 114 30.17 8.27 -17.21
C VAL A 114 29.82 6.85 -17.65
N ALA A 115 30.60 6.31 -18.58
CA ALA A 115 30.48 4.91 -18.99
C ALA A 115 30.86 3.98 -17.84
N GLY A 116 30.00 2.99 -17.55
CA GLY A 116 30.30 1.95 -16.57
C GLY A 116 31.31 0.92 -17.10
N THR A 117 31.91 0.16 -16.19
CA THR A 117 32.85 -0.93 -16.52
C THR A 117 32.16 -2.17 -17.10
N LYS A 118 30.85 -2.33 -16.84
CA LYS A 118 30.03 -3.44 -17.35
C LYS A 118 29.19 -2.98 -18.54
N ALA A 119 29.09 -3.84 -19.55
CA ALA A 119 28.23 -3.60 -20.70
C ALA A 119 26.75 -3.45 -20.26
N PRO A 120 26.02 -2.43 -20.75
CA PRO A 120 24.62 -2.20 -20.39
C PRO A 120 23.71 -3.31 -20.95
N SER A 121 22.68 -3.68 -20.18
CA SER A 121 21.67 -4.62 -20.65
C SER A 121 20.83 -4.04 -21.79
N ASP A 122 20.13 -4.89 -22.53
CA ASP A 122 19.24 -4.42 -23.60
C ASP A 122 18.06 -3.61 -23.06
N LEU A 123 17.60 -3.92 -21.83
CA LEU A 123 16.63 -3.10 -21.11
C LEU A 123 17.19 -1.69 -20.83
N GLU A 124 18.41 -1.61 -20.29
CA GLU A 124 19.07 -0.33 -20.01
C GLU A 124 19.24 0.53 -21.28
N LYS A 125 19.64 -0.07 -22.41
CA LYS A 125 19.77 0.64 -23.70
C LYS A 125 18.44 1.24 -24.14
N GLN A 126 17.36 0.46 -24.07
CA GLN A 126 16.01 0.91 -24.44
C GLN A 126 15.55 2.06 -23.53
N VAL A 127 15.74 1.92 -22.22
CA VAL A 127 15.37 2.95 -21.25
C VAL A 127 16.17 4.23 -21.46
N CYS A 128 17.47 4.14 -21.74
CA CYS A 128 18.30 5.32 -22.03
C CYS A 128 17.85 6.06 -23.31
N ALA A 129 17.46 5.32 -24.35
CA ALA A 129 16.93 5.91 -25.58
C ALA A 129 15.62 6.67 -25.32
N GLU A 130 14.67 6.04 -24.61
CA GLU A 130 13.39 6.66 -24.25
C GLU A 130 13.55 7.84 -23.28
N ALA A 131 14.45 7.73 -22.29
CA ALA A 131 14.78 8.81 -21.37
C ALA A 131 15.43 10.00 -22.09
N SER A 132 16.21 9.76 -23.15
CA SER A 132 16.77 10.80 -24.01
C SER A 132 15.66 11.51 -24.80
N LYS A 133 14.72 10.77 -25.39
CA LYS A 133 13.55 11.34 -26.09
C LYS A 133 12.69 12.19 -25.16
N ALA A 134 12.57 11.78 -23.91
CA ALA A 134 11.83 12.50 -22.87
C ALA A 134 12.63 13.64 -22.22
N SER A 135 13.84 13.94 -22.67
CA SER A 135 14.70 15.01 -22.12
C SER A 135 14.94 14.91 -20.61
N VAL A 136 15.05 13.70 -20.07
CA VAL A 136 15.14 13.45 -18.61
C VAL A 136 16.35 14.15 -17.97
N ARG A 137 17.46 14.34 -18.68
CA ARG A 137 18.65 15.07 -18.18
C ARG A 137 18.39 16.55 -17.89
N GLY A 138 17.44 17.17 -18.60
CA GLY A 138 17.08 18.57 -18.41
C GLY A 138 15.99 18.80 -17.36
N MET A 139 15.43 17.74 -16.78
CA MET A 139 14.36 17.83 -15.78
C MET A 139 14.91 18.15 -14.39
N ARG A 140 14.05 18.73 -13.53
CA ARG A 140 14.30 18.81 -12.09
C ARG A 140 14.47 17.40 -11.51
N SER A 141 15.40 17.22 -10.58
CA SER A 141 15.87 15.91 -10.11
C SER A 141 14.77 14.94 -9.65
N ASP A 142 13.80 15.41 -8.87
CA ASP A 142 12.65 14.64 -8.39
C ASP A 142 11.72 14.18 -9.53
N TYR A 143 11.49 15.07 -10.50
CA TYR A 143 10.70 14.76 -11.70
C TYR A 143 11.46 13.83 -12.65
N ALA A 144 12.78 14.00 -12.76
CA ALA A 144 13.67 13.15 -13.54
C ALA A 144 13.67 11.71 -13.02
N ILE A 145 13.79 11.52 -11.70
CA ILE A 145 13.74 10.20 -11.04
C ILE A 145 12.37 9.55 -11.26
N SER A 146 11.29 10.31 -11.07
CA SER A 146 9.93 9.80 -11.26
C SER A 146 9.68 9.38 -12.72
N THR A 147 10.15 10.17 -13.68
CA THR A 147 10.05 9.89 -15.11
C THR A 147 10.89 8.68 -15.51
N TRP A 148 12.13 8.58 -15.01
CA TRP A 148 13.00 7.42 -15.22
C TRP A 148 12.34 6.12 -14.73
N ASN A 149 11.80 6.12 -13.51
CA ASN A 149 11.15 4.95 -12.92
C ASN A 149 9.95 4.49 -13.75
N ARG A 150 9.18 5.43 -14.30
CA ARG A 150 8.06 5.13 -15.19
C ARG A 150 8.54 4.50 -16.51
N ILE A 151 9.52 5.10 -17.16
CA ILE A 151 10.08 4.58 -18.43
C ILE A 151 10.67 3.18 -18.22
N TRP A 152 11.41 2.96 -17.13
CA TRP A 152 11.96 1.65 -16.81
C TRP A 152 10.88 0.58 -16.69
N LYS A 153 9.80 0.89 -15.96
CA LYS A 153 8.65 -0.01 -15.80
C LYS A 153 7.99 -0.32 -17.15
N ASP A 154 7.75 0.70 -17.97
CA ASP A 154 7.11 0.55 -19.28
C ASP A 154 7.96 -0.32 -20.22
N CYS A 155 9.29 -0.11 -20.26
CA CYS A 155 10.21 -0.91 -21.06
C CYS A 155 10.30 -2.37 -20.58
N ALA A 156 10.40 -2.60 -19.26
CA ALA A 156 10.46 -3.95 -18.70
C ALA A 156 9.20 -4.77 -19.00
N GLN A 157 8.03 -4.14 -18.93
CA GLN A 157 6.75 -4.78 -19.26
C GLN A 157 6.68 -5.19 -20.75
N ARG A 158 7.20 -4.35 -21.67
CA ARG A 158 7.25 -4.68 -23.11
C ARG A 158 8.16 -5.87 -23.39
N GLN A 159 9.30 -6.00 -22.70
CA GLN A 159 10.20 -7.14 -22.88
C GLN A 159 9.58 -8.47 -22.42
N GLN A 160 8.83 -8.46 -21.31
CA GLN A 160 8.15 -9.66 -20.80
C GLN A 160 7.03 -10.13 -21.75
N GLN A 161 6.29 -9.20 -22.37
CA GLN A 161 5.23 -9.54 -23.33
C GLN A 161 5.78 -10.03 -24.68
N GLY A 162 6.96 -9.57 -25.08
CA GLY A 162 7.61 -10.01 -26.33
C GLY A 162 8.31 -11.37 -26.27
N THR A 163 8.46 -11.96 -25.09
CA THR A 163 9.10 -13.29 -24.91
C THR A 163 8.07 -14.43 -24.89
N ALA A 164 6.77 -14.11 -24.86
CA ALA A 164 5.67 -15.07 -24.89
C ALA A 164 5.08 -15.20 -26.31
N VAL A 165 5.88 -15.70 -27.26
CA VAL A 165 5.42 -16.19 -28.58
C VAL A 165 6.23 -17.42 -28.95
#